data_AF-A0AA35TJV3-F1
#
_entry.id   AF-A0AA35TJV3-F1
#
_cell.length_a   1.000
_cell.length_b   1.000
_cell.length_c   1.000
_cell.angle_alpha   90.00
_cell.angle_beta   90.00
_cell.angle_gamma   90.00
#
_symmetry.space_group_name_H-M   'P 1'
#
loop_
_entity.id
_entity.type
_entity.pdbx_description
1 polymer ?
#
loop_
_entity_poly.entity_id
_entity_poly.type
_entity_poly.pdbx_seq_one_letter_code
_entity_poly.pdbx_strand_id
1 'polypeptide(L)'
;MAQDKALYKGHAIAAVAAVNAHVAEEALDLIDVDFEVLPPVMHARDAMAEGATLVHERLAAFSTAGIRAGGVLDDGDDSAGTNIANHFEFRMGDLDAGFAAADVVVERAVSTSAVHQGYIEPHSGTAMWHDDGNLTIWSSSQGHFTVRDHTARLVGVPVSSVKAIPMEIGGGFGAKLAVYMEPLAALLAKKAHAPMQRITGAPDRVQVSGATVRQVINNLETLHPGIKELLYDEETDDVTPGLAVIIDGEVSQLGLLDRVSEGSEMHFLPAIGGGDIVH
;
A
#
# COMPACT_ATOMS: atom_id res chain seq x y z
N MET A 1 10.77 -0.54 9.36
CA MET A 1 10.07 0.14 10.47
C MET A 1 10.79 1.45 10.71
N ALA A 2 10.08 2.47 11.20
CA ALA A 2 10.67 3.74 11.58
C ALA A 2 11.75 3.51 12.65
N GLN A 3 12.86 4.22 12.53
CA GLN A 3 13.91 4.27 13.55
C GLN A 3 13.84 5.62 14.25
N ASP A 4 14.31 6.68 13.59
CA ASP A 4 14.36 8.02 14.19
C ASP A 4 13.13 8.87 13.87
N LYS A 5 12.53 8.69 12.69
CA LYS A 5 11.38 9.48 12.22
C LYS A 5 10.31 8.63 11.55
N ALA A 6 9.05 8.93 11.83
CA ALA A 6 7.92 8.49 11.03
C ALA A 6 7.67 9.47 9.89
N LEU A 7 7.90 9.01 8.66
CA LEU A 7 7.90 9.88 7.47
C LEU A 7 6.54 10.07 6.78
N TYR A 8 5.55 9.26 7.13
CA TYR A 8 4.19 9.33 6.57
C TYR A 8 3.19 8.65 7.51
N LYS A 9 1.90 9.00 7.37
CA LYS A 9 0.82 8.35 8.09
C LYS A 9 0.74 6.87 7.69
N GLY A 10 0.87 5.97 8.66
CA GLY A 10 0.90 4.51 8.42
C GLY A 10 2.30 3.91 8.30
N HIS A 11 3.37 4.70 8.49
CA HIS A 11 4.73 4.16 8.60
C HIS A 11 4.80 3.24 9.83
N ALA A 12 5.10 1.96 9.62
CA ALA A 12 5.22 0.97 10.69
C ALA A 12 6.28 1.36 11.73
N ILE A 13 5.89 1.48 13.01
CA ILE A 13 6.76 1.82 14.14
C ILE A 13 7.08 0.60 15.00
N ALA A 14 6.07 -0.22 15.29
CA ALA A 14 6.19 -1.44 16.08
C ALA A 14 5.42 -2.60 15.43
N ALA A 15 5.64 -3.81 15.92
CA ALA A 15 4.92 -5.00 15.50
C ALA A 15 4.68 -5.95 16.68
N VAL A 16 3.51 -6.59 16.69
CA VAL A 16 3.11 -7.57 17.71
C VAL A 16 2.93 -8.93 17.06
N ALA A 17 3.32 -9.98 17.78
CA ALA A 17 2.98 -11.36 17.47
C ALA A 17 2.16 -11.93 18.61
N ALA A 18 1.04 -12.58 18.29
CA ALA A 18 0.14 -13.18 19.25
C ALA A 18 -0.44 -14.49 18.71
N VAL A 19 -1.10 -15.25 19.59
CA VAL A 19 -1.70 -16.55 19.24
C VAL A 19 -2.94 -16.42 18.35
N ASN A 20 -3.54 -15.24 18.26
CA ASN A 20 -4.65 -14.91 17.36
C ASN A 20 -4.73 -13.39 17.13
N ALA A 21 -5.60 -12.99 16.19
CA ALA A 21 -5.77 -11.59 15.79
C ALA A 21 -6.26 -10.69 16.93
N HIS A 22 -7.26 -11.14 17.69
CA HIS A 22 -7.86 -10.35 18.76
C HIS A 22 -6.84 -9.97 19.84
N VAL A 23 -6.01 -10.93 20.25
CA VAL A 23 -4.92 -10.67 21.22
C VAL A 23 -3.86 -9.75 20.62
N ALA A 24 -3.59 -9.84 19.31
CA ALA A 24 -2.66 -8.93 18.66
C ALA A 24 -3.19 -7.49 18.65
N GLU A 25 -4.48 -7.29 18.38
CA GLU A 25 -5.15 -5.98 18.42
C GLU A 25 -5.13 -5.38 19.83
N GLU A 26 -5.54 -6.13 20.85
CA GLU A 26 -5.48 -5.66 22.24
C GLU A 26 -4.05 -5.29 22.66
N ALA A 27 -3.05 -6.08 22.24
CA ALA A 27 -1.66 -5.80 22.56
C ALA A 27 -1.10 -4.58 21.79
N LEU A 28 -1.64 -4.25 20.62
CA LEU A 28 -1.28 -3.01 19.90
C LEU A 28 -1.81 -1.78 20.64
N ASP A 29 -3.01 -1.85 21.23
CA ASP A 29 -3.62 -0.75 22.00
C ASP A 29 -2.84 -0.40 23.29
N LEU A 30 -1.98 -1.31 23.76
CA LEU A 30 -1.11 -1.09 24.91
C LEU A 30 0.20 -0.37 24.57
N ILE A 31 0.50 -0.16 23.28
CA ILE A 31 1.72 0.51 22.84
C ILE A 31 1.48 2.02 22.82
N ASP A 32 2.15 2.73 23.70
CA ASP A 32 2.21 4.19 23.70
C ASP A 32 3.46 4.69 22.97
N VAL A 33 3.32 5.72 22.14
CA VAL A 33 4.41 6.29 21.36
C VAL A 33 4.32 7.82 21.38
N ASP A 34 5.32 8.44 22.00
CA ASP A 34 5.46 9.89 22.00
C ASP A 34 6.13 10.38 20.71
N PHE A 35 5.52 11.38 20.07
CA PHE A 35 6.05 12.02 18.87
C PHE A 35 6.32 13.50 19.10
N GLU A 36 7.47 13.97 18.62
CA GLU A 36 7.65 15.37 18.26
C GLU A 36 7.13 15.59 16.83
N VAL A 37 6.06 16.38 16.68
CA VAL A 37 5.45 16.62 15.37
C VAL A 37 6.29 17.63 14.60
N LEU A 38 6.83 17.20 13.46
CA LEU A 38 7.59 18.04 12.54
C LEU A 38 6.68 18.70 11.49
N PRO A 39 7.06 19.86 10.93
CA PRO A 39 6.34 20.47 9.81
C PRO A 39 6.26 19.49 8.61
N PRO A 40 5.05 19.18 8.11
CA PRO A 40 4.89 18.24 7.02
C PRO A 40 5.27 18.86 5.67
N VAL A 41 5.87 18.04 4.80
CA VAL A 41 6.18 18.41 3.42
C VAL A 41 5.34 17.54 2.49
N MET A 42 4.35 18.15 1.85
CA MET A 42 3.30 17.41 1.10
C MET A 42 3.43 17.53 -0.42
N HIS A 43 4.28 18.45 -0.91
CA HIS A 43 4.44 18.71 -2.34
C HIS A 43 5.92 18.78 -2.72
N ALA A 44 6.26 18.21 -3.87
CA ALA A 44 7.63 18.13 -4.35
C ALA A 44 8.28 19.51 -4.54
N ARG A 45 7.53 20.51 -5.03
CA ARG A 45 8.05 21.88 -5.20
C ARG A 45 8.40 22.54 -3.87
N ASP A 46 7.55 22.37 -2.86
CA ASP A 46 7.80 22.90 -1.52
C ASP A 46 8.98 22.18 -0.87
N ALA A 47 9.12 20.87 -1.11
CA ALA A 47 10.24 20.07 -0.63
C ALA A 47 11.59 20.55 -1.20
N MET A 48 11.59 21.07 -2.42
CA MET A 48 12.79 21.58 -3.11
C MET A 48 13.16 23.02 -2.72
N ALA A 49 12.28 23.73 -2.01
CA ALA A 49 12.54 25.11 -1.62
C ALA A 49 13.69 25.20 -0.61
N GLU A 50 14.41 26.31 -0.64
CA GLU A 50 15.44 26.61 0.35
C GLU A 50 14.81 26.68 1.76
N GLY A 51 15.42 25.97 2.72
CA GLY A 51 14.94 25.92 4.10
C GLY A 51 13.76 24.98 4.35
N ALA A 52 13.32 24.21 3.35
CA ALA A 52 12.30 23.18 3.54
C ALA A 52 12.75 22.12 4.56
N THR A 53 11.81 21.58 5.34
CA THR A 53 12.09 20.48 6.28
C THR A 53 12.65 19.27 5.52
N LEU A 54 13.80 18.78 5.95
CA LEU A 54 14.43 17.61 5.35
C LEU A 54 13.71 16.33 5.78
N VAL A 55 13.17 15.60 4.81
CA VAL A 55 12.47 14.32 5.03
C VAL A 55 13.49 13.23 5.40
N HIS A 56 14.58 13.17 4.64
CA HIS A 56 15.67 12.22 4.83
C HIS A 56 16.99 12.96 5.02
N GLU A 57 17.48 13.06 6.26
CA GLU A 57 18.69 13.83 6.58
C GLU A 57 19.93 13.33 5.85
N ARG A 58 20.01 12.02 5.61
CA ARG A 58 21.14 11.36 4.95
C ARG A 58 20.91 11.10 3.46
N LEU A 59 19.89 11.70 2.84
CA LEU A 59 19.63 11.46 1.42
C LEU A 59 20.75 12.02 0.56
N ALA A 60 21.37 11.16 -0.23
CA ALA A 60 22.32 11.56 -1.26
C ALA A 60 21.59 11.72 -2.60
N ALA A 61 21.67 12.91 -3.19
CA ALA A 61 21.14 13.15 -4.53
C ALA A 61 22.02 12.50 -5.60
N PHE A 62 21.40 11.77 -6.52
CA PHE A 62 22.10 11.23 -7.69
C PHE A 62 21.71 11.96 -8.98
N SER A 63 22.53 11.82 -10.02
CA SER A 63 22.25 12.38 -11.34
C SER A 63 22.31 11.31 -12.42
N THR A 64 21.52 10.25 -12.25
CA THR A 64 21.50 9.09 -13.16
C THR A 64 20.09 8.53 -13.34
N ALA A 65 19.73 8.17 -14.57
CA ALA A 65 18.46 7.52 -14.86
C ALA A 65 18.29 6.15 -14.19
N GLY A 66 19.40 5.48 -13.84
CA GLY A 66 19.39 4.11 -13.31
C GLY A 66 19.01 3.97 -11.84
N ILE A 67 19.09 5.04 -11.04
CA ILE A 67 18.95 4.96 -9.57
C ILE A 67 18.00 6.04 -9.05
N ARG A 68 16.70 5.86 -9.28
CA ARG A 68 15.68 6.89 -8.98
C ARG A 68 15.54 7.25 -7.50
N ALA A 69 15.83 6.32 -6.60
CA ALA A 69 15.64 6.51 -5.17
C ALA A 69 16.76 7.34 -4.49
N GLY A 70 17.81 7.73 -5.22
CA GLY A 70 19.00 8.35 -4.63
C GLY A 70 19.86 7.35 -3.86
N GLY A 71 20.73 7.88 -3.01
CA GLY A 71 21.61 7.12 -2.13
C GLY A 71 21.50 7.52 -0.67
N VAL A 72 22.38 6.98 0.15
CA VAL A 72 22.54 7.34 1.55
C VAL A 72 23.96 7.83 1.76
N LEU A 73 24.11 9.01 2.36
CA LEU A 73 25.41 9.57 2.72
C LEU A 73 26.08 8.70 3.80
N ASP A 74 27.41 8.61 3.76
CA ASP A 74 28.21 7.86 4.74
C ASP A 74 28.13 8.49 6.14
N ASP A 75 28.46 7.71 7.16
CA ASP A 75 28.52 8.20 8.53
C ASP A 75 29.64 9.25 8.65
N GLY A 76 29.28 10.49 8.99
CA GLY A 76 30.21 11.62 9.14
C GLY A 76 30.34 12.53 7.92
N ASP A 77 29.59 12.26 6.85
CA ASP A 77 29.41 13.22 5.76
C ASP A 77 28.56 14.41 6.24
N ASP A 78 29.12 15.62 6.18
CA ASP A 78 28.52 16.88 6.62
C ASP A 78 27.91 17.70 5.47
N SER A 79 27.76 17.08 4.29
CA SER A 79 27.07 17.69 3.15
C SER A 79 25.68 18.17 3.54
N ALA A 80 25.28 19.32 3.00
CA ALA A 80 23.94 19.84 3.19
C ALA A 80 22.91 18.82 2.67
N GLY A 81 21.96 18.45 3.54
CA GLY A 81 20.89 17.53 3.18
C GLY A 81 19.97 18.09 2.09
N THR A 82 19.22 17.20 1.45
CA THR A 82 18.35 17.56 0.34
C THR A 82 17.08 16.71 0.33
N ASN A 83 16.00 17.24 -0.23
CA ASN A 83 14.79 16.47 -0.56
C ASN A 83 14.79 15.99 -2.02
N ILE A 84 15.86 16.26 -2.79
CA ILE A 84 16.00 15.83 -4.18
C ILE A 84 16.74 14.49 -4.21
N ALA A 85 16.01 13.39 -4.39
CA ALA A 85 16.62 12.06 -4.49
C ALA A 85 17.44 11.88 -5.78
N ASN A 86 16.98 12.46 -6.89
CA ASN A 86 17.63 12.34 -8.18
C ASN A 86 17.28 13.50 -9.13
N HIS A 87 18.23 13.88 -9.97
CA HIS A 87 18.05 14.80 -11.09
C HIS A 87 18.73 14.25 -12.34
N PHE A 88 17.98 13.88 -13.37
CA PHE A 88 18.55 13.46 -14.65
C PHE A 88 17.80 14.11 -15.82
N GLU A 89 18.51 14.29 -16.93
CA GLU A 89 17.99 14.88 -18.15
C GLU A 89 18.12 13.89 -19.31
N PHE A 90 17.04 13.69 -20.07
CA PHE A 90 17.07 12.95 -21.31
C PHE A 90 17.06 13.92 -22.49
N ARG A 91 18.16 13.94 -23.26
CA ARG A 91 18.25 14.69 -24.52
C ARG A 91 18.34 13.71 -25.67
N MET A 92 17.57 13.97 -26.73
CA MET A 92 17.61 13.20 -27.96
C MET A 92 17.53 14.14 -29.16
N GLY A 93 18.54 14.08 -30.03
CA GLY A 93 18.64 14.97 -31.20
C GLY A 93 19.10 16.39 -30.87
N ASP A 94 18.89 17.30 -31.83
CA ASP A 94 19.16 18.73 -31.72
C ASP A 94 17.84 19.48 -31.45
N LEU A 95 17.65 19.87 -30.19
CA LEU A 95 16.43 20.54 -29.75
C LEU A 95 16.31 21.95 -30.36
N ASP A 96 17.41 22.70 -30.43
CA ASP A 96 17.40 24.08 -30.93
C ASP A 96 17.00 24.12 -32.41
N ALA A 97 17.58 23.24 -33.22
CA ALA A 97 17.18 23.07 -34.62
C ALA A 97 15.72 22.63 -34.76
N GLY A 98 15.27 21.72 -33.90
CA GLY A 98 13.88 21.24 -33.88
C GLY A 98 12.87 22.34 -33.58
N PHE A 99 13.14 23.17 -32.57
CA PHE A 99 12.29 24.32 -32.23
C PHE A 99 12.31 25.41 -33.30
N ALA A 100 13.48 25.69 -33.89
CA ALA A 100 13.60 26.71 -34.94
C ALA A 100 12.87 26.32 -36.24
N ALA A 101 12.79 25.02 -36.55
CA ALA A 101 12.12 24.52 -37.75
C ALA A 101 10.61 24.30 -37.57
N ALA A 102 10.07 24.44 -36.36
CA ALA A 102 8.67 24.16 -36.07
C ALA A 102 7.74 25.28 -36.56
N ASP A 103 6.68 24.93 -37.29
CA ASP A 103 5.64 25.89 -37.69
C ASP A 103 4.78 26.36 -36.50
N VAL A 104 4.62 25.50 -35.50
CA VAL A 104 3.85 25.77 -34.26
C VAL A 104 4.55 25.11 -33.08
N VAL A 105 4.67 25.85 -31.97
CA VAL A 105 5.16 25.34 -30.68
C VAL A 105 4.04 25.46 -29.66
N VAL A 106 3.73 24.36 -28.96
CA VAL A 106 2.72 24.32 -27.89
C VAL A 106 3.40 23.92 -26.59
N GLU A 107 3.26 24.76 -25.56
CA GLU A 107 3.72 24.48 -24.21
C GLU A 107 2.53 24.33 -23.27
N ARG A 108 2.54 23.28 -22.45
CA ARG A 108 1.50 23.03 -21.44
C ARG A 108 2.10 22.41 -20.20
N ALA A 109 1.70 22.94 -19.05
CA ALA A 109 1.89 22.27 -17.76
C ALA A 109 0.71 21.32 -17.50
N VAL A 110 1.01 20.06 -17.21
CA VAL A 110 0.02 19.03 -16.85
C VAL A 110 0.46 18.35 -15.56
N SER A 111 -0.50 17.88 -14.78
CA SER A 111 -0.29 17.05 -13.60
C SER A 111 -1.27 15.88 -13.63
N THR A 112 -0.88 14.78 -12.98
CA THR A 112 -1.75 13.62 -12.77
C THR A 112 -1.92 13.39 -11.28
N SER A 113 -3.08 12.90 -10.88
CA SER A 113 -3.32 12.50 -9.49
C SER A 113 -2.48 11.28 -9.13
N ALA A 114 -2.08 11.19 -7.86
CA ALA A 114 -1.60 9.93 -7.31
C ALA A 114 -2.77 8.94 -7.30
N VAL A 115 -2.55 7.75 -7.87
CA VAL A 115 -3.55 6.68 -7.93
C VAL A 115 -2.96 5.42 -7.31
N HIS A 116 -3.79 4.68 -6.59
CA HIS A 116 -3.43 3.37 -6.06
C HIS A 116 -3.73 2.30 -7.11
N GLN A 117 -2.99 1.19 -7.08
CA GLN A 117 -3.05 0.11 -8.06
C GLN A 117 -4.35 -0.70 -8.01
N GLY A 118 -5.13 -0.59 -6.93
CA GLY A 118 -6.47 -1.17 -6.84
C GLY A 118 -6.51 -2.71 -6.83
N TYR A 119 -5.46 -3.38 -6.36
CA TYR A 119 -5.50 -4.83 -6.16
C TYR A 119 -6.50 -5.20 -5.06
N ILE A 120 -7.28 -6.27 -5.29
CA ILE A 120 -8.35 -6.69 -4.38
C ILE A 120 -7.77 -7.45 -3.18
N GLU A 121 -6.81 -8.34 -3.44
CA GLU A 121 -6.13 -9.07 -2.37
C GLU A 121 -5.07 -8.17 -1.72
N PRO A 122 -5.18 -7.86 -0.42
CA PRO A 122 -4.13 -7.15 0.30
C PRO A 122 -2.77 -7.85 0.19
N HIS A 123 -1.69 -7.15 0.53
CA HIS A 123 -0.39 -7.80 0.67
C HIS A 123 -0.48 -8.90 1.72
N SER A 124 -0.05 -10.12 1.40
CA SER A 124 -0.15 -11.28 2.29
C SER A 124 1.20 -12.02 2.36
N GLY A 125 1.53 -12.56 3.53
CA GLY A 125 2.82 -13.19 3.76
C GLY A 125 2.87 -14.02 5.04
N THR A 126 3.38 -15.24 4.92
CA THR A 126 3.62 -16.18 6.02
C THR A 126 5.08 -16.62 6.00
N ALA A 127 5.72 -16.61 7.16
CA ALA A 127 7.09 -17.05 7.34
C ALA A 127 7.19 -18.15 8.39
N MET A 128 8.03 -19.15 8.14
CA MET A 128 8.26 -20.26 9.05
C MET A 128 9.74 -20.63 9.07
N TRP A 129 10.32 -20.63 10.27
CA TRP A 129 11.64 -21.19 10.50
C TRP A 129 11.53 -22.68 10.81
N HIS A 130 12.45 -23.44 10.25
CA HIS A 130 12.64 -24.86 10.54
C HIS A 130 13.74 -25.04 11.60
N ASP A 131 13.74 -26.18 12.28
CA ASP A 131 14.73 -26.49 13.33
C ASP A 131 16.18 -26.53 12.82
N ASP A 132 16.36 -26.78 11.51
CA ASP A 132 17.65 -26.78 10.82
C ASP A 132 18.17 -25.37 10.46
N GLY A 133 17.41 -24.32 10.81
CA GLY A 133 17.74 -22.93 10.53
C GLY A 133 17.37 -22.45 9.13
N ASN A 134 16.68 -23.26 8.32
CA ASN A 134 16.12 -22.80 7.05
C ASN A 134 14.82 -22.00 7.26
N LEU A 135 14.57 -21.05 6.36
CA LEU A 135 13.38 -20.19 6.36
C LEU A 135 12.56 -20.46 5.10
N THR A 136 11.27 -20.74 5.28
CA THR A 136 10.29 -20.76 4.17
C THR A 136 9.34 -19.58 4.29
N ILE A 137 9.09 -18.92 3.16
CA ILE A 137 8.20 -17.76 3.03
C ILE A 137 7.19 -18.07 1.95
N TRP A 138 5.91 -17.86 2.24
CA TRP A 138 4.82 -17.88 1.27
C TRP A 138 4.25 -16.46 1.19
N SER A 139 4.14 -15.89 0.00
CA SER A 139 3.69 -14.50 -0.16
C SER A 139 2.97 -14.28 -1.48
N SER A 140 2.01 -13.36 -1.50
CA SER A 140 1.48 -12.81 -2.74
C SER A 140 2.45 -11.74 -3.28
N SER A 141 3.44 -12.16 -4.06
CA SER A 141 4.47 -11.25 -4.60
C SER A 141 4.65 -11.43 -6.12
N GLN A 142 4.97 -10.35 -6.81
CA GLN A 142 5.41 -10.39 -8.22
C GLN A 142 6.94 -10.58 -8.33
N GLY A 143 7.69 -10.55 -7.21
CA GLY A 143 9.16 -10.51 -7.18
C GLY A 143 9.79 -11.45 -6.14
N HIS A 144 9.57 -12.76 -6.26
CA HIS A 144 10.02 -13.74 -5.24
C HIS A 144 11.53 -13.84 -5.04
N PHE A 145 12.34 -13.61 -6.08
CA PHE A 145 13.79 -13.56 -5.91
C PHE A 145 14.21 -12.37 -5.05
N THR A 146 13.58 -11.21 -5.26
CA THR A 146 13.80 -10.01 -4.44
C THR A 146 13.33 -10.24 -3.01
N VAL A 147 12.17 -10.89 -2.80
CA VAL A 147 11.69 -11.31 -1.47
C VAL A 147 12.73 -12.17 -0.77
N ARG A 148 13.23 -13.21 -1.44
CA ARG A 148 14.27 -14.11 -0.89
C ARG A 148 15.53 -13.34 -0.51
N ASP A 149 16.08 -12.57 -1.43
CA ASP A 149 17.39 -11.92 -1.29
C ASP A 149 17.36 -10.83 -0.22
N HIS A 150 16.32 -9.98 -0.23
CA HIS A 150 16.16 -8.92 0.77
C HIS A 150 15.82 -9.48 2.15
N THR A 151 14.97 -10.51 2.24
CA THR A 151 14.66 -11.12 3.53
C THR A 151 15.89 -11.79 4.12
N ALA A 152 16.66 -12.56 3.33
CA ALA A 152 17.90 -13.18 3.76
C ALA A 152 18.89 -12.15 4.36
N ARG A 153 19.07 -11.03 3.65
CA ARG A 153 19.91 -9.91 4.13
C ARG A 153 19.40 -9.32 5.44
N LEU A 154 18.10 -9.07 5.57
CA LEU A 154 17.51 -8.42 6.75
C LEU A 154 17.52 -9.34 7.99
N VAL A 155 17.33 -10.65 7.82
CA VAL A 155 17.35 -11.60 8.94
C VAL A 155 18.73 -12.18 9.23
N GLY A 156 19.74 -11.82 8.41
CA GLY A 156 21.14 -12.17 8.61
C GLY A 156 21.48 -13.64 8.32
N VAL A 157 20.91 -14.22 7.26
CA VAL A 157 21.19 -15.62 6.85
C VAL A 157 21.63 -15.71 5.39
N PRO A 158 22.31 -16.79 4.98
CA PRO A 158 22.62 -17.03 3.58
C PRO A 158 21.34 -17.13 2.72
N VAL A 159 21.40 -16.60 1.50
CA VAL A 159 20.28 -16.69 0.54
C VAL A 159 19.85 -18.14 0.29
N SER A 160 20.80 -19.08 0.31
CA SER A 160 20.53 -20.52 0.15
C SER A 160 19.68 -21.12 1.27
N SER A 161 19.60 -20.46 2.42
CA SER A 161 18.77 -20.88 3.57
C SER A 161 17.35 -20.31 3.51
N VAL A 162 17.01 -19.53 2.48
CA VAL A 162 15.68 -18.93 2.32
C VAL A 162 14.99 -19.50 1.08
N LYS A 163 13.81 -20.07 1.27
CA LYS A 163 12.91 -20.52 0.22
C LYS A 163 11.68 -19.60 0.15
N ALA A 164 11.60 -18.76 -0.88
CA ALA A 164 10.40 -17.99 -1.19
C ALA A 164 9.51 -18.80 -2.15
N ILE A 165 8.28 -19.08 -1.73
CA ILE A 165 7.28 -19.86 -2.47
C ILE A 165 6.20 -18.91 -2.99
N PRO A 166 5.94 -18.89 -4.30
CA PRO A 166 4.86 -18.10 -4.85
C PRO A 166 3.50 -18.64 -4.46
N MET A 167 2.64 -17.74 -4.02
CA MET A 167 1.20 -17.98 -3.85
C MET A 167 0.42 -17.31 -4.98
N GLU A 168 -0.81 -17.76 -5.18
CA GLU A 168 -1.82 -17.12 -6.00
C GLU A 168 -1.97 -15.65 -5.60
N ILE A 169 -2.15 -14.78 -6.59
CA ILE A 169 -2.13 -13.32 -6.39
C ILE A 169 -3.46 -12.74 -6.85
N GLY A 170 -4.24 -12.17 -5.94
CA GLY A 170 -5.51 -11.49 -6.23
C GLY A 170 -5.31 -10.06 -6.74
N GLY A 171 -4.47 -9.91 -7.76
CA GLY A 171 -4.10 -8.62 -8.35
C GLY A 171 -2.82 -8.02 -7.75
N GLY A 172 -2.09 -7.26 -8.58
CA GLY A 172 -0.84 -6.62 -8.15
C GLY A 172 -0.54 -5.33 -8.91
N PHE A 173 -0.67 -5.34 -10.23
CA PHE A 173 -0.55 -4.16 -11.11
C PHE A 173 0.71 -3.30 -10.82
N GLY A 174 1.81 -3.96 -10.43
CA GLY A 174 3.09 -3.33 -10.10
C GLY A 174 3.30 -3.04 -8.61
N ALA A 175 2.27 -3.09 -7.77
CA ALA A 175 2.38 -2.82 -6.33
C ALA A 175 3.09 -3.93 -5.55
N LYS A 176 2.97 -5.19 -6.01
CA LYS A 176 3.49 -6.37 -5.32
C LYS A 176 4.91 -6.76 -5.77
N LEU A 177 5.64 -5.85 -6.41
CA LEU A 177 7.05 -6.05 -6.79
C LEU A 177 8.03 -5.75 -5.64
N ALA A 178 7.71 -4.76 -4.81
CA ALA A 178 8.54 -4.39 -3.67
C ALA A 178 8.32 -5.34 -2.49
N VAL A 179 9.35 -5.52 -1.66
CA VAL A 179 9.33 -6.35 -0.46
C VAL A 179 8.80 -5.50 0.71
N TYR A 180 7.80 -6.00 1.43
CA TYR A 180 7.14 -5.23 2.49
C TYR A 180 7.13 -5.95 3.84
N MET A 181 6.45 -7.10 3.90
CA MET A 181 6.04 -7.73 5.16
C MET A 181 6.81 -9.01 5.47
N GLU A 182 7.37 -9.63 4.44
CA GLU A 182 8.03 -10.92 4.51
C GLU A 182 9.22 -10.91 5.49
N PRO A 183 10.09 -9.87 5.49
CA PRO A 183 11.18 -9.80 6.46
C PRO A 183 10.67 -9.64 7.91
N LEU A 184 9.60 -8.87 8.11
CA LEU A 184 9.02 -8.66 9.43
C LEU A 184 8.38 -9.95 9.96
N ALA A 185 7.59 -10.64 9.14
CA ALA A 185 7.02 -11.94 9.48
C ALA A 185 8.11 -12.95 9.83
N ALA A 186 9.21 -12.98 9.08
CA ALA A 186 10.35 -13.85 9.37
C ALA A 186 11.02 -13.52 10.72
N LEU A 187 11.22 -12.24 11.04
CA LEU A 187 11.78 -11.83 12.34
C LEU A 187 10.86 -12.21 13.51
N LEU A 188 9.56 -11.98 13.37
CA LEU A 188 8.57 -12.37 14.39
C LEU A 188 8.51 -13.89 14.55
N ALA A 189 8.51 -14.65 13.45
CA ALA A 189 8.49 -16.12 13.49
C ALA A 189 9.72 -16.68 14.22
N LYS A 190 10.88 -16.06 13.99
CA LYS A 190 12.13 -16.42 14.68
C LYS A 190 12.02 -16.18 16.18
N LYS A 191 11.49 -15.02 16.58
CA LYS A 191 11.38 -14.62 17.98
C LYS A 191 10.32 -15.43 18.74
N ALA A 192 9.22 -15.77 18.08
CA ALA A 192 8.12 -16.52 18.66
C ALA A 192 8.33 -18.04 18.63
N HIS A 193 9.32 -18.54 17.87
CA HIS A 193 9.50 -19.97 17.59
C HIS A 193 8.22 -20.64 17.04
N ALA A 194 7.49 -19.91 16.20
CA ALA A 194 6.23 -20.35 15.62
C ALA A 194 6.07 -19.74 14.21
N PRO A 195 5.32 -20.39 13.30
CA PRO A 195 4.97 -19.80 12.01
C PRO A 195 4.22 -18.47 12.22
N MET A 196 4.63 -17.41 11.52
CA MET A 196 3.96 -16.11 11.59
C MET A 196 3.35 -15.75 10.25
N GLN A 197 2.07 -15.44 10.29
CA GLN A 197 1.33 -14.80 9.21
C GLN A 197 1.04 -13.37 9.62
N ARG A 198 1.33 -12.40 8.76
CA ARG A 198 0.81 -11.05 9.00
C ARG A 198 -0.70 -11.07 8.76
N ILE A 199 -1.43 -10.64 9.77
CA ILE A 199 -2.81 -10.21 9.60
C ILE A 199 -2.72 -8.83 8.95
N THR A 200 -3.04 -8.74 7.67
CA THR A 200 -3.44 -7.43 7.15
C THR A 200 -4.74 -7.09 7.86
N GLY A 201 -4.69 -6.06 8.72
CA GLY A 201 -5.88 -5.49 9.28
C GLY A 201 -6.82 -5.11 8.15
N ALA A 202 -7.86 -5.93 8.00
CA ALA A 202 -9.19 -5.42 7.84
C ALA A 202 -9.96 -6.02 9.02
N PRO A 203 -10.45 -5.24 9.98
CA PRO A 203 -11.88 -5.23 10.12
C PRO A 203 -12.38 -4.36 8.93
N ASP A 204 -13.38 -4.76 8.18
CA ASP A 204 -14.73 -4.72 8.71
C ASP A 204 -15.58 -5.79 8.02
N ARG A 205 -15.48 -7.03 8.49
CA ARG A 205 -16.63 -7.94 8.36
C ARG A 205 -17.64 -7.50 9.42
N VAL A 206 -18.54 -6.60 9.04
CA VAL A 206 -19.68 -6.24 9.89
C VAL A 206 -20.77 -7.30 9.70
N GLN A 207 -21.21 -7.92 10.79
CA GLN A 207 -22.40 -8.78 10.74
C GLN A 207 -23.65 -7.93 10.81
N VAL A 208 -24.46 -7.99 9.75
CA VAL A 208 -25.69 -7.21 9.64
C VAL A 208 -26.83 -8.13 9.22
N SER A 209 -27.93 -8.09 9.96
CA SER A 209 -29.14 -8.81 9.57
C SER A 209 -29.78 -8.14 8.36
N GLY A 210 -30.25 -8.92 7.38
CA GLY A 210 -31.04 -8.40 6.27
C GLY A 210 -31.42 -9.51 5.31
N ALA A 211 -32.61 -9.42 4.71
CA ALA A 211 -33.05 -10.36 3.68
C ALA A 211 -32.74 -9.87 2.25
N THR A 212 -32.36 -8.59 2.11
CA THR A 212 -31.99 -7.97 0.83
C THR A 212 -30.84 -6.97 1.01
N VAL A 213 -30.14 -6.66 -0.09
CA VAL A 213 -29.10 -5.62 -0.17
C VAL A 213 -29.58 -4.31 0.46
N ARG A 214 -30.79 -3.84 0.13
CA ARG A 214 -31.37 -2.62 0.72
C ARG A 214 -31.50 -2.68 2.24
N GLN A 215 -31.97 -3.81 2.78
CA GLN A 215 -32.10 -3.97 4.23
C GLN A 215 -30.73 -3.99 4.91
N VAL A 216 -29.73 -4.61 4.27
CA VAL A 216 -28.36 -4.61 4.78
C VAL A 216 -27.81 -3.18 4.83
N ILE A 217 -27.96 -2.37 3.77
CA ILE A 217 -27.51 -0.96 3.77
C ILE A 217 -28.21 -0.13 4.86
N ASN A 218 -29.54 -0.27 5.01
CA ASN A 218 -30.29 0.47 6.04
C ASN A 218 -29.88 0.07 7.47
N ASN A 219 -29.59 -1.21 7.69
CA ASN A 219 -29.14 -1.68 9.00
C ASN A 219 -27.67 -1.32 9.25
N LEU A 220 -26.83 -1.26 8.20
CA LEU A 220 -25.49 -0.70 8.27
C LEU A 220 -25.51 0.76 8.72
N GLU A 221 -26.44 1.59 8.23
CA GLU A 221 -26.62 2.97 8.70
C GLU A 221 -26.90 3.07 10.19
N THR A 222 -27.66 2.11 10.73
CA THR A 222 -27.95 2.08 12.17
C THR A 222 -26.70 1.74 12.99
N LEU A 223 -25.83 0.86 12.46
CA LEU A 223 -24.58 0.45 13.11
C LEU A 223 -23.45 1.46 12.91
N HIS A 224 -23.45 2.15 11.77
CA HIS A 224 -22.42 3.06 11.30
C HIS A 224 -23.07 4.28 10.61
N PRO A 225 -23.54 5.28 11.38
CA PRO A 225 -24.19 6.46 10.81
C PRO A 225 -23.33 7.17 9.77
N GLY A 226 -23.91 7.50 8.62
CA GLY A 226 -23.26 8.12 7.46
C GLY A 226 -22.75 7.12 6.40
N ILE A 227 -22.78 5.80 6.66
CA ILE A 227 -22.36 4.80 5.67
C ILE A 227 -23.34 4.73 4.49
N LYS A 228 -24.64 5.00 4.72
CA LYS A 228 -25.66 4.94 3.66
C LYS A 228 -25.37 5.94 2.55
N GLU A 229 -24.87 7.13 2.89
CA GLU A 229 -24.51 8.17 1.90
C GLU A 229 -23.42 7.69 0.92
N LEU A 230 -22.61 6.70 1.31
CA LEU A 230 -21.58 6.11 0.46
C LEU A 230 -22.10 4.97 -0.41
N LEU A 231 -23.16 4.27 0.04
CA LEU A 231 -23.63 3.01 -0.57
C LEU A 231 -24.94 3.15 -1.35
N TYR A 232 -25.72 4.20 -1.10
CA TYR A 232 -27.05 4.41 -1.62
C TYR A 232 -27.22 5.85 -2.13
N ASP A 233 -27.70 5.99 -3.35
CA ASP A 233 -28.06 7.26 -3.96
C ASP A 233 -29.57 7.50 -3.79
N GLU A 234 -29.91 8.52 -2.99
CA GLU A 234 -31.31 8.84 -2.72
C GLU A 234 -32.05 9.43 -3.93
N GLU A 235 -31.33 10.05 -4.87
CA GLU A 235 -31.94 10.67 -6.06
C GLU A 235 -32.37 9.61 -7.07
N THR A 236 -31.57 8.56 -7.22
CA THR A 236 -31.83 7.47 -8.17
C THR A 236 -32.54 6.26 -7.54
N ASP A 237 -32.68 6.22 -6.21
CA ASP A 237 -33.19 5.09 -5.43
C ASP A 237 -32.46 3.76 -5.75
N ASP A 238 -31.14 3.86 -5.96
CA ASP A 238 -30.27 2.75 -6.33
C ASP A 238 -28.94 2.76 -5.54
N VAL A 239 -28.13 1.73 -5.74
CA VAL A 239 -26.74 1.70 -5.26
C VAL A 239 -25.97 2.89 -5.86
N THR A 240 -25.10 3.53 -5.06
CA THR A 240 -24.26 4.66 -5.52
C THR A 240 -23.67 4.40 -6.91
N PRO A 241 -23.79 5.33 -7.87
CA PRO A 241 -23.21 5.17 -9.20
C PRO A 241 -21.73 4.82 -9.15
N GLY A 242 -21.33 3.81 -9.91
CA GLY A 242 -19.96 3.32 -9.89
C GLY A 242 -19.63 2.51 -8.64
N LEU A 243 -20.61 1.87 -7.98
CA LEU A 243 -20.43 0.90 -6.92
C LEU A 243 -21.10 -0.43 -7.33
N ALA A 244 -20.32 -1.50 -7.36
CA ALA A 244 -20.77 -2.86 -7.57
C ALA A 244 -21.08 -3.54 -6.22
N VAL A 245 -22.17 -4.28 -6.18
CA VAL A 245 -22.52 -5.15 -5.06
C VAL A 245 -22.19 -6.59 -5.44
N ILE A 246 -21.43 -7.30 -4.62
CA ILE A 246 -21.09 -8.71 -4.81
C ILE A 246 -21.66 -9.50 -3.64
N ILE A 247 -22.37 -10.59 -3.94
CA ILE A 247 -22.96 -11.49 -2.95
C ILE A 247 -22.44 -12.89 -3.25
N ASP A 248 -21.78 -13.52 -2.27
CA ASP A 248 -21.24 -14.87 -2.37
C ASP A 248 -20.31 -15.08 -3.58
N GLY A 249 -19.57 -14.03 -3.96
CA GLY A 249 -18.62 -14.01 -5.07
C GLY A 249 -19.24 -13.66 -6.43
N GLU A 250 -20.56 -13.47 -6.52
CA GLU A 250 -21.27 -13.12 -7.76
C GLU A 250 -21.71 -11.65 -7.75
N VAL A 251 -21.56 -10.96 -8.89
CA VAL A 251 -22.02 -9.57 -9.02
C VAL A 251 -23.55 -9.55 -9.03
N SER A 252 -24.12 -8.73 -8.15
CA SER A 252 -25.55 -8.47 -8.04
C SER A 252 -26.14 -8.01 -9.38
N GLN A 253 -27.22 -8.66 -9.83
CA GLN A 253 -27.92 -8.30 -11.06
C GLN A 253 -29.18 -7.48 -10.80
N LEU A 254 -29.74 -7.55 -9.60
CA LEU A 254 -30.95 -6.82 -9.19
C LEU A 254 -30.64 -5.66 -8.24
N GLY A 255 -29.36 -5.38 -7.98
CA GLY A 255 -28.90 -4.30 -7.11
C GLY A 255 -29.51 -4.40 -5.72
N LEU A 256 -30.19 -3.34 -5.29
CA LEU A 256 -30.85 -3.23 -3.99
C LEU A 256 -31.88 -4.33 -3.69
N LEU A 257 -32.41 -5.01 -4.72
CA LEU A 257 -33.46 -6.03 -4.59
C LEU A 257 -32.91 -7.46 -4.47
N ASP A 258 -31.60 -7.67 -4.67
CA ASP A 258 -31.02 -9.01 -4.53
C ASP A 258 -31.18 -9.53 -3.11
N ARG A 259 -31.52 -10.82 -3.01
CA ARG A 259 -31.73 -11.50 -1.74
C ARG A 259 -30.39 -11.91 -1.13
N VAL A 260 -30.31 -11.79 0.18
CA VAL A 260 -29.16 -12.20 0.98
C VAL A 260 -29.61 -13.32 1.90
N SER A 261 -28.84 -14.40 1.97
CA SER A 261 -29.14 -15.55 2.84
C SER A 261 -28.34 -15.46 4.13
N GLU A 262 -28.74 -16.23 5.13
CA GLU A 262 -27.95 -16.36 6.35
C GLU A 262 -26.57 -16.95 6.01
N GLY A 263 -25.52 -16.25 6.44
CA GLY A 263 -24.13 -16.62 6.14
C GLY A 263 -23.59 -16.11 4.80
N SER A 264 -24.40 -15.40 4.00
CA SER A 264 -23.91 -14.79 2.76
C SER A 264 -22.83 -13.73 3.03
N GLU A 265 -21.79 -13.71 2.20
CA GLU A 265 -20.76 -12.68 2.22
C GLU A 265 -21.08 -11.60 1.18
N MET A 266 -21.02 -10.34 1.59
CA MET A 266 -21.39 -9.20 0.76
C MET A 266 -20.26 -8.17 0.68
N HIS A 267 -19.96 -7.70 -0.53
CA HIS A 267 -18.95 -6.67 -0.77
C HIS A 267 -19.56 -5.50 -1.55
N PHE A 268 -19.27 -4.28 -1.11
CA PHE A 268 -19.50 -3.06 -1.87
C PHE A 268 -18.16 -2.60 -2.46
N LEU A 269 -18.02 -2.69 -3.78
CA LEU A 269 -16.78 -2.38 -4.48
C LEU A 269 -16.98 -1.23 -5.46
N PRO A 270 -16.24 -0.13 -5.38
CA PRO A 270 -16.33 0.90 -6.41
C PRO A 270 -15.94 0.30 -7.78
N ALA A 271 -16.85 0.39 -8.74
CA ALA A 271 -16.60 0.09 -10.14
C ALA A 271 -15.48 1.00 -10.64
N ILE A 272 -14.42 0.36 -11.14
CA ILE A 272 -13.32 1.06 -11.80
C ILE A 272 -13.81 1.45 -13.19
N GLY A 273 -14.42 2.64 -13.30
CA GLY A 273 -14.60 3.32 -14.56
C GLY A 273 -13.24 3.76 -15.08
N GLY A 274 -12.81 3.18 -16.21
CA GLY A 274 -11.81 3.84 -17.05
C GLY A 274 -12.33 5.24 -17.38
N GLY A 275 -11.52 6.27 -17.15
CA GLY A 275 -11.95 7.66 -17.17
C GLY A 275 -12.78 8.03 -18.40
N ASP A 276 -13.82 8.81 -18.17
CA ASP A 276 -14.57 9.45 -19.23
C ASP A 276 -13.67 10.41 -20.01
N ILE A 277 -13.66 10.23 -21.34
CA ILE A 277 -13.18 11.27 -22.25
C ILE A 277 -14.27 12.33 -22.25
N VAL A 278 -14.11 13.35 -21.41
CA VAL A 278 -14.89 14.58 -21.54
C VAL A 278 -14.39 15.30 -22.79
N HIS A 279 -15.26 15.38 -23.81
CA HIS A 279 -15.10 16.22 -24.99
C HIS A 279 -15.21 17.71 -24.66
#